data_AF-A0A529ZP43-F1
#
_entry.id   AF-A0A529ZP43-F1
#
_cell.length_a   1.000
_cell.length_b   1.000
_cell.length_c   1.000
_cell.angle_alpha   90.00
_cell.angle_beta   90.00
_cell.angle_gamma   90.00
#
_symmetry.space_group_name_H-M   'P 1'
#
loop_
_entity.id
_entity.type
_entity.pdbx_description
1 polymer ?
#
loop_
_entity_poly.entity_id
_entity_poly.type
_entity_poly.pdbx_seq_one_letter_code
_entity_poly.pdbx_strand_id
1 'polypeptide(L)'
;MNALEIRVLSDDAATIAMLADLLIETVAAGGSVSFMHPLSAEAARDFWRKSLAAAARGERAVLGAWQDGVLAGTVTLLLDFPPNQPHRAEIAKLMTGRDHRG
;
A
#
# COMPACT_ATOMS: atom_id res chain seq x y z
N MET A 1 11.62 11.29 20.05
CA MET A 1 11.61 10.76 18.67
C MET A 1 10.47 9.80 18.61
N ASN A 2 9.42 10.09 17.85
CA ASN A 2 8.32 9.16 17.70
C ASN A 2 8.82 7.98 16.87
N ALA A 3 8.75 6.79 17.43
CA ALA A 3 9.32 5.60 16.81
C ALA A 3 8.49 5.24 15.57
N LEU A 4 9.16 5.17 14.41
CA LEU A 4 8.57 4.59 13.22
C LEU A 4 8.55 3.07 13.36
N GLU A 5 7.38 2.48 13.20
CA GLU A 5 7.21 1.03 13.19
C GLU A 5 6.79 0.54 11.82
N ILE A 6 7.49 -0.47 11.29
CA ILE A 6 7.12 -1.14 10.04
C ILE A 6 6.43 -2.45 10.37
N ARG A 7 5.23 -2.65 9.82
CA ARG A 7 4.42 -3.86 10.05
C ARG A 7 3.89 -4.40 8.72
N VAL A 8 3.80 -5.73 8.62
CA VAL A 8 3.06 -6.39 7.53
C VAL A 8 1.57 -6.11 7.74
N LEU A 9 0.88 -5.72 6.66
CA LEU A 9 -0.54 -5.40 6.70
C LEU A 9 -1.40 -6.64 6.39
N SER A 10 -2.46 -6.82 7.17
CA SER A 10 -3.44 -7.90 7.04
C SER A 10 -4.62 -7.53 6.13
N ASP A 11 -5.31 -8.54 5.62
CA ASP A 11 -6.58 -8.37 4.91
C ASP A 11 -7.72 -8.14 5.91
N ASP A 12 -7.91 -6.88 6.31
CA ASP A 12 -9.01 -6.45 7.16
C ASP A 12 -9.59 -5.09 6.71
N ALA A 13 -10.84 -4.84 7.11
CA ALA A 13 -11.61 -3.68 6.64
C ALA A 13 -10.99 -2.33 7.06
N ALA A 14 -10.36 -2.25 8.23
CA ALA A 14 -9.74 -1.01 8.70
C ALA A 14 -8.49 -0.71 7.88
N THR A 15 -7.65 -1.73 7.66
CA THR A 15 -6.46 -1.63 6.80
C THR A 15 -6.82 -1.22 5.37
N ILE A 16 -7.86 -1.81 4.78
CA ILE A 16 -8.35 -1.45 3.45
C ILE A 16 -8.77 0.03 3.40
N ALA A 17 -9.48 0.51 4.41
CA ALA A 17 -9.92 1.90 4.47
C ALA A 17 -8.72 2.87 4.52
N MET A 18 -7.77 2.65 5.44
CA MET A 18 -6.58 3.50 5.59
C MET A 18 -5.73 3.54 4.31
N LEU A 19 -5.52 2.39 3.66
CA LEU A 19 -4.78 2.30 2.41
C LEU A 19 -5.51 2.98 1.25
N ALA A 20 -6.84 2.88 1.20
CA ALA A 20 -7.66 3.54 0.19
C ALA A 20 -7.56 5.07 0.32
N ASP A 21 -7.65 5.59 1.54
CA ASP A 21 -7.52 7.02 1.81
C ASP A 21 -6.14 7.54 1.39
N LEU A 22 -5.06 6.84 1.76
CA LEU A 22 -3.70 7.17 1.33
C LEU A 22 -3.52 7.15 -0.19
N LEU A 23 -4.14 6.18 -0.88
CA LEU A 23 -4.10 6.09 -2.34
C LEU A 23 -4.83 7.27 -3.00
N ILE A 24 -6.03 7.60 -2.52
CA ILE A 24 -6.82 8.73 -3.03
C ILE A 24 -6.08 10.04 -2.81
N GLU A 25 -5.54 10.26 -1.62
CA GLU A 25 -4.73 11.44 -1.28
C GLU A 25 -3.51 11.53 -2.22
N THR A 26 -2.80 10.43 -2.42
CA THR A 26 -1.64 10.37 -3.31
C THR A 26 -2.00 10.74 -4.75
N VAL A 27 -3.10 10.21 -5.28
CA VAL A 27 -3.59 10.51 -6.64
C VAL A 27 -4.06 11.97 -6.75
N ALA A 28 -4.79 12.46 -5.76
CA ALA A 28 -5.24 13.85 -5.72
C ALA A 28 -4.06 14.85 -5.65
N ALA A 29 -2.95 14.45 -5.03
CA ALA A 29 -1.71 15.21 -4.99
C ALA A 29 -0.85 15.08 -6.27
N GLY A 30 -1.34 14.43 -7.33
CA GLY A 30 -0.63 14.25 -8.60
C GLY A 30 0.36 13.08 -8.61
N GLY A 31 0.32 12.19 -7.60
CA GLY A 31 1.17 11.01 -7.55
C GLY A 31 0.83 10.00 -8.65
N SER A 32 1.83 9.62 -9.45
CA SER A 32 1.69 8.61 -10.51
C SER A 32 1.78 7.20 -9.92
N VAL A 33 0.64 6.68 -9.47
CA VAL A 33 0.53 5.35 -8.83
C VAL A 33 -0.48 4.44 -9.55
N SER A 34 -0.53 4.53 -10.88
CA SER A 34 -1.40 3.74 -11.78
C SER A 34 -2.89 4.12 -11.81
N PHE A 35 -3.26 5.24 -11.21
CA PHE A 35 -4.63 5.75 -11.18
C PHE A 35 -4.67 7.21 -11.62
N MET A 36 -5.80 7.64 -12.17
CA MET A 36 -6.05 9.02 -12.59
C MET A 36 -6.99 9.70 -11.59
N HIS A 37 -6.81 11.00 -11.40
CA HIS A 37 -7.76 11.83 -10.67
C HIS A 37 -8.97 12.15 -11.57
N PRO A 38 -10.22 12.09 -11.05
CA PRO A 38 -10.59 11.67 -9.69
C PRO A 38 -10.62 10.13 -9.51
N LEU A 39 -10.05 9.65 -8.40
CA LEU A 39 -10.14 8.25 -7.98
C LEU A 39 -11.29 8.09 -6.98
N SER A 40 -12.22 7.18 -7.26
CA SER A 40 -13.33 6.88 -6.36
C SER A 40 -12.90 6.02 -5.17
N ALA A 41 -13.56 6.22 -4.03
CA ALA A 41 -13.29 5.43 -2.83
C ALA A 41 -13.59 3.93 -3.02
N GLU A 42 -14.59 3.60 -3.84
CA GLU A 42 -14.91 2.21 -4.20
C GLU A 42 -13.76 1.56 -4.97
N ALA A 43 -13.26 2.20 -6.03
CA ALA A 43 -12.15 1.67 -6.82
C ALA A 43 -10.86 1.52 -5.99
N ALA A 44 -10.57 2.48 -5.10
CA ALA A 44 -9.43 2.42 -4.20
C ALA A 44 -9.54 1.25 -3.21
N ARG A 45 -10.70 1.06 -2.59
CA ARG A 45 -10.95 -0.07 -1.67
C ARG A 45 -10.90 -1.42 -2.39
N ASP A 46 -11.46 -1.50 -3.59
CA ASP A 46 -11.44 -2.72 -4.40
C ASP A 46 -10.01 -3.11 -4.81
N PHE A 47 -9.18 -2.13 -5.17
CA PHE A 47 -7.77 -2.37 -5.44
C PHE A 47 -7.05 -2.96 -4.22
N TRP A 48 -7.26 -2.38 -3.03
CA TRP A 48 -6.60 -2.84 -1.82
C TRP A 48 -7.13 -4.17 -1.31
N ARG A 49 -8.43 -4.42 -1.40
CA ARG A 49 -9.02 -5.74 -1.11
C ARG A 49 -8.37 -6.83 -1.95
N LYS A 50 -8.26 -6.62 -3.27
CA LYS A 50 -7.59 -7.57 -4.17
C LYS A 50 -6.10 -7.74 -3.84
N SER A 51 -5.44 -6.64 -3.48
CA SER A 51 -4.01 -6.65 -3.14
C SER A 51 -3.72 -7.39 -1.83
N LEU A 52 -4.51 -7.16 -0.78
CA LEU A 52 -4.33 -7.84 0.50
C LEU A 52 -4.75 -9.32 0.42
N ALA A 53 -5.78 -9.65 -0.37
CA ALA A 53 -6.12 -11.03 -0.68
C ALA A 53 -4.98 -11.76 -1.42
N ALA A 54 -4.28 -11.09 -2.35
CA ALA A 54 -3.08 -11.63 -2.98
C ALA A 54 -1.91 -11.76 -2.00
N ALA A 55 -1.80 -10.84 -1.02
CA ALA A 55 -0.80 -10.93 0.03
C ALA A 55 -1.03 -12.14 0.94
N ALA A 56 -2.30 -12.44 1.27
CA ALA A 56 -2.68 -13.65 2.00
C ALA A 56 -2.31 -14.95 1.26
N ARG A 57 -2.16 -14.90 -0.07
CA ARG A 57 -1.69 -16.03 -0.90
C ARG A 57 -0.16 -16.05 -1.10
N GLY A 58 0.58 -15.08 -0.56
CA GLY A 58 2.02 -14.97 -0.73
C GLY A 58 2.48 -14.41 -2.08
N GLU A 59 1.56 -13.93 -2.92
CA GLU A 59 1.88 -13.36 -4.25
C GLU A 59 2.47 -11.95 -4.14
N ARG A 60 2.30 -11.30 -2.99
CA ARG A 60 2.89 -10.01 -2.65
C ARG A 60 3.02 -9.86 -1.13
N ALA A 61 3.80 -8.89 -0.68
CA ALA A 61 3.79 -8.42 0.70
C ALA A 61 3.42 -6.94 0.72
N VAL A 62 2.53 -6.53 1.62
CA VAL A 62 2.17 -5.12 1.82
C VAL A 62 2.66 -4.70 3.20
N LEU A 63 3.50 -3.67 3.24
CA LEU A 63 4.07 -3.13 4.48
C LEU A 63 3.46 -1.74 4.74
N GLY A 64 3.18 -1.46 5.99
CA GLY A 64 2.76 -0.15 6.48
C GLY A 64 3.82 0.44 7.40
N ALA A 65 4.10 1.73 7.22
CA ALA A 65 4.88 2.52 8.16
C ALA A 65 3.93 3.26 9.11
N TRP A 66 4.13 3.07 10.41
CA TRP A 66 3.29 3.63 11.46
C TRP A 66 4.06 4.68 12.24
N GLN A 67 3.45 5.83 12.42
CA GLN A 67 3.92 6.91 13.28
C GLN A 67 2.76 7.37 14.16
N ASP A 68 2.92 7.27 15.48
CA ASP A 68 1.89 7.68 16.46
C ASP A 68 0.51 7.03 16.24
N GLY A 69 0.51 5.78 15.77
CA GLY A 69 -0.72 5.04 15.45
C GLY A 69 -1.38 5.43 14.12
N VAL A 70 -0.75 6.31 13.34
CA VAL A 70 -1.19 6.70 11.99
C VAL A 70 -0.38 5.96 10.94
N LEU A 71 -1.04 5.48 9.88
CA LEU A 71 -0.38 4.92 8.71
C LEU A 71 0.29 6.04 7.90
N ALA A 72 1.57 6.30 8.18
CA ALA A 72 2.38 7.33 7.55
C ALA A 72 2.74 6.99 6.09
N GLY A 73 2.80 5.71 5.75
CA GLY A 73 3.11 5.28 4.39
C GLY A 73 2.95 3.78 4.18
N THR A 74 3.12 3.35 2.93
CA THR A 74 3.05 1.95 2.53
C THR A 74 4.04 1.64 1.43
N VAL A 75 4.43 0.37 1.32
CA VAL A 75 5.12 -0.20 0.17
C VAL A 75 4.61 -1.62 -0.08
N THR A 76 4.46 -1.99 -1.34
CA THR A 76 4.15 -3.35 -1.77
C THR A 76 5.39 -3.98 -2.43
N LEU A 77 5.69 -5.21 -2.06
CA LEU A 77 6.61 -6.09 -2.78
C LEU A 77 5.78 -7.06 -3.61
N LEU A 78 5.87 -7.02 -4.93
CA LEU A 78 5.34 -8.08 -5.79
C LEU A 78 6.29 -9.28 -5.70
N LEU A 79 5.75 -10.49 -5.60
CA LEU A 79 6.53 -11.73 -5.38
C LEU A 79 6.15 -12.84 -6.38
N ASP A 80 5.01 -12.74 -7.04
CA ASP A 80 4.56 -13.71 -8.06
C ASP A 80 5.34 -13.55 -9.37
N PHE A 81 6.48 -14.23 -9.46
CA PHE A 81 7.37 -14.24 -10.62
C PHE A 81 7.58 -15.66 -11.17
N PRO A 82 8.00 -15.79 -12.45
CA PRO A 82 8.26 -17.10 -13.05
C PRO A 82 9.24 -17.98 -12.24
N PRO A 83 9.18 -19.32 -12.34
CA PRO A 83 9.97 -20.24 -11.51
C PRO A 83 11.49 -20.05 -11.57
N ASN A 84 12.03 -19.42 -12.62
CA ASN A 84 13.45 -19.12 -12.74
C ASN A 84 13.87 -17.79 -12.08
N GLN A 85 12.95 -17.11 -11.38
CA GLN A 85 13.18 -15.86 -10.66
C GLN A 85 12.69 -15.89 -9.19
N PRO A 86 12.94 -16.97 -8.42
CA PRO A 86 12.36 -17.14 -7.08
C PRO A 86 12.88 -16.15 -6.03
N HIS A 87 13.96 -15.43 -6.35
CA HIS A 87 14.59 -14.43 -5.48
C HIS A 87 14.26 -12.98 -5.90
N ARG A 88 13.39 -12.82 -6.90
CA ARG A 88 13.02 -11.50 -7.42
C ARG A 88 11.84 -10.93 -6.64
N ALA A 89 11.90 -9.63 -6.41
CA ALA A 89 10.77 -8.83 -5.97
C ALA A 89 10.73 -7.51 -6.74
N GLU A 90 9.56 -6.93 -6.92
CA GLU A 90 9.41 -5.56 -7.43
C GLU A 90 8.73 -4.66 -6.40
N ILE A 91 9.24 -3.42 -6.29
CA ILE A 91 8.59 -2.39 -5.49
C ILE A 91 7.41 -1.82 -6.28
N ALA A 92 6.24 -1.82 -5.66
CA ALA A 92 5.04 -1.18 -6.14
C ALA A 92 4.38 -0.39 -5.00
N LYS A 93 3.54 0.61 -5.35
CA LYS A 93 2.73 1.35 -4.39
C LYS A 93 3.52 1.88 -3.19
N LEU A 94 4.76 2.34 -3.42
CA LEU A 94 5.51 3.10 -2.42
C LEU A 94 4.90 4.51 -2.32
N MET A 95 4.21 4.78 -1.22
CA MET A 95 3.46 6.01 -1.02
C MET A 95 3.62 6.49 0.43
N THR A 96 3.78 7.79 0.60
CA THR A 96 3.88 8.44 1.91
C THR A 96 2.81 9.51 1.99
N GLY A 97 2.04 9.49 3.09
CA GLY A 97 1.04 10.51 3.39
C GLY A 97 1.69 11.88 3.39
N ARG A 98 1.01 12.90 2.87
CA ARG A 98 1.62 14.21 2.58
C ARG A 98 2.27 14.84 3.81
N ASP A 99 1.63 14.71 4.97
CA ASP A 99 2.10 15.27 6.24
C ASP A 99 3.25 14.47 6.90
N HIS A 100 3.66 13.37 6.29
CA HIS A 100 4.71 12.47 6.79
C HIS A 100 5.92 12.37 5.83
N ARG A 101 6.04 13.31 4.88
CA ARG A 101 7.18 13.41 3.96
C ARG A 101 8.29 14.29 4.56
N GLY A 102 9.55 13.95 4.30
CA GLY A 102 10.75 14.65 4.79
C GLY A 102 11.99 13.79 4.58
#